data_AF-A0A3D2FXX7-F1
#
_entry.id   AF-A0A3D2FXX7-F1
#
_cell.length_a   1.000
_cell.length_b   1.000
_cell.length_c   1.000
_cell.angle_alpha   90.00
_cell.angle_beta   90.00
_cell.angle_gamma   90.00
#
_symmetry.space_group_name_H-M   'P 1'
#
loop_
_entity.id
_entity.type
_entity.pdbx_description
1 polymer ?
#
loop_
_entity_poly.entity_id
_entity_poly.type
_entity_poly.pdbx_seq_one_letter_code
_entity_poly.pdbx_strand_id
1 'polypeptide(L)'
;MDIASLIGLLGAIGMILGAMISGGGIGPFIDVASILIVFGGTFFAVMYTAPLPVFLASFGVMAKAFLPPVKPQDAMIERMVDLAGIARKDGMMALEGQETPDKFFEKGLQMLVDGADEAKLTAQLKQEIKAMKSRHEANQGVIKAWVDLAPAMGM
;
A
#
# COMPACT_ATOMS: atom_id res chain seq x y z
N MET A 1 -13.34 2.43 -1.10
CA MET A 1 -12.58 3.61 -0.62
C MET A 1 -12.97 3.83 0.82
N ASP A 2 -12.02 4.18 1.67
CA ASP A 2 -12.34 4.60 3.03
C ASP A 2 -12.95 6.01 2.99
N ILE A 3 -14.21 6.13 3.40
CA ILE A 3 -14.96 7.41 3.43
C ILE A 3 -14.21 8.44 4.28
N ALA A 4 -13.54 8.00 5.36
CA ALA A 4 -12.79 8.89 6.24
C ALA A 4 -11.61 9.55 5.52
N SER A 5 -10.88 8.78 4.68
CA SER A 5 -9.75 9.30 3.91
C SER A 5 -10.19 10.34 2.88
N LEU A 6 -11.34 10.12 2.23
CA LEU A 6 -11.89 11.06 1.24
C LEU A 6 -12.39 12.36 1.91
N ILE A 7 -13.18 12.24 2.98
CA ILE A 7 -13.69 13.40 3.73
C ILE A 7 -12.54 14.19 4.34
N GLY A 8 -11.54 13.51 4.91
CA GLY A 8 -10.36 14.15 5.49
C GLY A 8 -9.58 14.98 4.47
N LEU A 9 -9.34 14.43 3.28
CA LEU A 9 -8.65 15.15 2.20
C LEU A 9 -9.45 16.36 1.72
N LEU A 10 -10.73 16.18 1.41
CA LEU A 10 -11.59 17.26 0.92
C LEU A 10 -11.77 18.35 1.98
N GLY A 11 -11.91 17.96 3.26
CA GLY A 11 -11.99 18.89 4.38
C GLY A 11 -10.72 19.73 4.52
N ALA A 12 -9.54 19.10 4.45
CA ALA A 12 -8.26 19.81 4.52
C ALA A 12 -8.11 20.84 3.38
N ILE A 13 -8.38 20.43 2.14
CA ILE A 13 -8.32 21.32 0.96
C ILE A 13 -9.33 22.45 1.10
N GLY A 14 -10.56 22.15 1.52
CA GLY A 14 -11.63 23.13 1.69
C GLY A 14 -11.29 24.21 2.71
N MET A 15 -10.73 23.83 3.86
CA MET A 15 -10.31 24.78 4.90
C MET A 15 -9.16 25.68 4.43
N ILE A 16 -8.18 25.14 3.69
CA ILE A 16 -7.07 25.91 3.12
C ILE A 16 -7.60 26.93 2.09
N LEU A 17 -8.44 26.48 1.15
CA LEU A 17 -9.03 27.36 0.14
C LEU A 17 -9.93 28.43 0.75
N GLY A 18 -10.73 28.07 1.76
CA GLY A 18 -11.56 29.01 2.51
C GLY A 18 -10.72 30.12 3.16
N ALA A 19 -9.58 29.75 3.78
CA ALA A 19 -8.65 30.71 4.34
C ALA A 19 -8.07 31.65 3.27
N MET A 20 -7.60 31.11 2.13
CA MET A 20 -7.05 31.90 1.02
C MET A 20 -8.05 32.91 0.45
N ILE A 21 -9.31 32.49 0.25
CA ILE A 21 -10.37 33.37 -0.26
C ILE A 21 -10.68 34.47 0.76
N SER A 22 -10.77 34.14 2.05
CA SER A 22 -11.03 35.13 3.10
C SER A 22 -9.90 36.14 3.30
N GLY A 23 -8.65 35.74 3.01
CA GLY A 23 -7.45 36.53 3.24
C GLY A 23 -7.03 37.48 2.11
N GLY A 24 -7.76 37.52 0.98
CA GLY A 24 -7.44 38.40 -0.15
C GLY A 24 -7.47 37.75 -1.54
N GLY A 25 -7.91 36.48 -1.63
CA GLY A 25 -8.01 35.74 -2.89
C GLY A 25 -6.83 34.80 -3.15
N ILE A 26 -6.94 33.97 -4.18
CA ILE A 26 -5.97 32.89 -4.47
C ILE A 26 -4.74 33.40 -5.23
N GLY A 27 -4.88 34.50 -5.99
CA GLY A 27 -3.82 35.04 -6.86
C GLY A 27 -2.45 35.24 -6.18
N PRO A 28 -2.39 35.83 -4.97
CA PRO A 28 -1.12 36.02 -4.24
C PRO A 28 -0.41 34.73 -3.83
N PHE A 29 -1.12 33.59 -3.79
CA PHE A 29 -0.55 32.30 -3.39
C PHE A 29 0.04 31.51 -4.57
N ILE A 30 -0.10 32.00 -5.80
CA ILE A 30 0.43 31.34 -7.00
C ILE A 30 1.67 32.11 -7.48
N ASP A 31 2.85 31.61 -7.08
CA ASP A 31 4.13 32.08 -7.58
C ASP A 31 4.91 30.95 -8.24
N VAL A 32 5.29 31.15 -9.50
CA VAL A 32 5.96 30.13 -10.33
C VAL A 32 7.33 29.77 -9.75
N ALA A 33 8.07 30.75 -9.22
CA ALA A 33 9.39 30.49 -8.65
C ALA A 33 9.30 29.62 -7.39
N SER A 34 8.37 29.94 -6.49
CA SER A 34 8.09 29.17 -5.27
C SER A 34 7.66 27.73 -5.59
N ILE A 35 6.80 27.55 -6.61
CA ILE A 35 6.39 26.22 -7.07
C ILE A 35 7.59 25.41 -7.57
N LEU A 36 8.48 26.00 -8.37
CA LEU A 36 9.66 25.31 -8.88
C LEU A 36 10.63 24.91 -7.76
N ILE A 37 10.83 25.76 -6.76
CA ILE A 37 11.70 25.47 -5.61
C ILE A 37 11.11 24.34 -4.77
N VAL A 38 9.84 24.46 -4.36
CA VAL A 38 9.23 23.48 -3.46
C VAL A 38 8.94 22.17 -4.19
N PHE A 39 8.21 22.18 -5.30
CA PHE A 39 7.89 20.93 -6.01
C PHE A 39 9.10 20.35 -6.76
N GLY A 40 9.82 21.17 -7.52
CA GLY A 40 10.98 20.71 -8.27
C GLY A 40 12.12 20.29 -7.35
N GLY A 41 12.47 21.14 -6.37
CA GLY A 41 13.50 20.82 -5.38
C GLY A 41 13.19 19.57 -4.57
N THR A 42 11.95 19.43 -4.08
CA THR A 42 11.55 18.22 -3.35
C THR A 42 11.56 16.98 -4.23
N PHE A 43 11.09 17.08 -5.48
CA PHE A 43 11.08 15.93 -6.40
C PHE A 43 12.48 15.34 -6.58
N PHE A 44 13.47 16.18 -6.88
CA PHE A 44 14.84 15.72 -7.09
C PHE A 44 15.52 15.33 -5.77
N ALA A 45 15.24 16.02 -4.66
CA ALA A 45 15.77 15.67 -3.36
C ALA A 45 15.25 14.30 -2.89
N VAL A 46 13.96 14.01 -3.05
CA VAL A 46 13.40 12.70 -2.73
C VAL A 46 13.96 11.62 -3.65
N MET A 47 14.11 11.90 -4.95
CA MET A 47 14.73 10.97 -5.89
C MET A 47 16.18 10.64 -5.49
N TYR A 48 16.91 11.58 -4.89
CA TYR A 48 18.25 11.33 -4.35
C TYR A 48 18.27 10.35 -3.16
N THR A 49 17.19 10.29 -2.37
CA THR A 49 17.13 9.43 -1.17
C THR A 49 16.88 7.94 -1.44
N ALA A 50 16.50 7.56 -2.66
CA ALA A 50 16.06 6.20 -2.96
C ALA A 50 16.52 5.69 -4.33
N PRO A 51 16.72 4.37 -4.51
CA PRO A 51 16.96 3.79 -5.82
C PRO A 51 15.80 4.11 -6.78
N LEU A 52 16.13 4.42 -8.04
CA LEU A 52 15.14 4.81 -9.06
C LEU A 52 13.94 3.86 -9.18
N PRO A 53 14.09 2.52 -9.13
CA PRO A 53 12.93 1.62 -9.18
C PRO A 53 11.97 1.79 -8.00
N VAL A 54 12.50 2.08 -6.80
CA VAL A 54 11.69 2.28 -5.58
C VAL A 54 11.01 3.64 -5.63
N PHE A 55 11.71 4.68 -6.09
CA PHE A 55 11.12 6.00 -6.30
C PHE A 55 9.93 5.93 -7.27
N LEU A 56 10.09 5.30 -8.43
CA LEU A 56 9.02 5.15 -9.40
C LEU A 56 7.87 4.28 -8.88
N ALA A 57 8.17 3.20 -8.15
CA ALA A 57 7.16 2.34 -7.56
C ALA A 57 6.34 3.06 -6.46
N SER A 58 6.93 4.05 -5.77
CA SER A 58 6.27 4.80 -4.71
C SER A 58 5.00 5.54 -5.17
N PHE A 59 4.98 6.04 -6.42
CA PHE A 59 3.78 6.67 -7.00
C PHE A 59 2.61 5.69 -7.11
N GLY A 60 2.87 4.46 -7.53
CA GLY A 60 1.86 3.40 -7.58
C GLY A 60 1.36 2.98 -6.20
N VAL A 61 2.22 3.06 -5.17
CA VAL A 61 1.82 2.81 -3.77
C VAL A 61 0.99 3.98 -3.22
N MET A 62 1.33 5.22 -3.54
CA MET A 62 0.57 6.40 -3.16
C MET A 62 -0.85 6.35 -3.74
N ALA A 63 -1.03 5.91 -4.99
CA ALA A 63 -2.34 5.71 -5.59
C ALA A 63 -3.23 4.70 -4.82
N LYS A 64 -2.62 3.66 -4.21
CA LYS A 64 -3.36 2.68 -3.39
C LYS A 64 -3.88 3.26 -2.07
N ALA A 65 -3.37 4.41 -1.61
CA ALA A 65 -3.93 5.08 -0.44
C ALA A 65 -5.35 5.62 -0.73
N PHE A 66 -5.64 6.02 -1.97
CA PHE A 66 -6.96 6.50 -2.38
C PHE A 66 -7.94 5.34 -2.64
N LEU A 67 -7.46 4.21 -3.15
CA LEU A 67 -8.23 2.97 -3.29
C LEU A 67 -7.59 1.85 -2.45
N PRO A 68 -7.84 1.83 -1.12
CA PRO A 68 -7.36 0.73 -0.29
C PRO A 68 -8.01 -0.58 -0.77
N PRO A 69 -7.22 -1.63 -1.03
CA PRO A 69 -7.77 -2.94 -1.34
C PRO A 69 -8.40 -3.50 -0.07
N VAL A 70 -9.72 -3.33 0.07
CA VAL A 70 -10.47 -3.93 1.17
C VAL A 70 -10.66 -5.40 0.84
N LYS A 71 -9.92 -6.28 1.51
CA LYS A 71 -10.17 -7.71 1.48
C LYS A 71 -11.12 -8.06 2.63
N PRO A 72 -12.32 -8.61 2.36
CA PRO A 72 -13.22 -9.04 3.43
C PRO A 72 -12.56 -10.19 4.23
N GLN A 73 -12.24 -9.92 5.49
CA GLN A 73 -11.62 -10.93 6.37
C GLN A 73 -12.58 -12.09 6.66
N ASP A 74 -13.87 -11.79 6.79
CA ASP A 74 -14.91 -12.78 7.10
C ASP A 74 -15.01 -13.85 6.01
N ALA A 75 -15.06 -13.44 4.74
CA ALA A 75 -15.09 -14.35 3.59
C ALA A 75 -13.82 -15.23 3.51
N MET A 76 -12.67 -14.70 3.95
CA MET A 76 -11.43 -15.47 4.01
C MET A 76 -11.49 -16.55 5.11
N ILE A 77 -12.06 -16.23 6.27
CA ILE A 77 -12.21 -17.18 7.39
C ILE A 77 -13.18 -18.30 6.99
N GLU A 78 -14.34 -17.97 6.42
CA GLU A 78 -15.31 -18.94 5.92
C GLU A 78 -14.65 -19.89 4.92
N ARG A 79 -13.91 -19.35 3.95
CA ARG A 79 -13.20 -20.16 2.97
C ARG A 79 -12.15 -21.08 3.59
N MET A 80 -11.43 -20.62 4.62
CA MET A 80 -10.47 -21.47 5.35
C MET A 80 -11.14 -22.63 6.06
N VAL A 81 -12.32 -22.41 6.65
CA VAL A 81 -13.10 -23.46 7.33
C VAL A 81 -13.62 -24.49 6.32
N ASP A 82 -14.13 -24.03 5.17
CA ASP A 82 -14.60 -24.92 4.11
C ASP A 82 -13.49 -25.83 3.58
N LEU A 83 -12.32 -25.26 3.29
CA LEU A 83 -11.16 -26.02 2.81
C LEU A 83 -10.65 -27.01 3.88
N ALA A 84 -10.65 -26.61 5.15
CA ALA A 84 -10.31 -27.53 6.25
C ALA A 84 -11.30 -28.70 6.36
N GLY A 85 -12.59 -28.44 6.09
CA GLY A 85 -13.63 -29.47 6.02
C GLY A 85 -13.40 -30.48 4.89
N ILE A 86 -13.04 -30.00 3.70
CA ILE A 86 -12.70 -30.84 2.53
C ILE A 86 -11.46 -31.67 2.82
N ALA A 87 -10.38 -31.04 3.31
CA ALA A 87 -9.14 -31.71 3.67
C ALA A 87 -9.33 -32.86 4.67
N ARG A 88 -10.27 -32.69 5.63
CA ARG A 88 -10.55 -33.70 6.66
C ARG A 88 -11.37 -34.89 6.12
N LYS A 89 -12.24 -34.67 5.13
CA LYS A 89 -13.11 -35.71 4.57
C LYS A 89 -12.41 -36.46 3.43
N ASP A 90 -11.83 -35.72 2.51
CA ASP A 90 -11.36 -36.23 1.21
C ASP A 90 -9.82 -36.23 1.10
N GLY A 91 -9.12 -35.74 2.13
CA GLY A 91 -7.66 -35.66 2.20
C GLY A 91 -7.09 -34.40 1.54
N MET A 92 -5.77 -34.21 1.64
CA MET A 92 -5.10 -32.99 1.15
C MET A 92 -5.11 -32.85 -0.37
N MET A 93 -5.16 -33.95 -1.13
CA MET A 93 -5.22 -33.89 -2.61
C MET A 93 -6.52 -33.29 -3.12
N ALA A 94 -7.62 -33.39 -2.35
CA ALA A 94 -8.90 -32.79 -2.72
C ALA A 94 -8.91 -31.25 -2.68
N LEU A 95 -7.82 -30.64 -2.20
CA LEU A 95 -7.61 -29.20 -2.21
C LEU A 95 -7.08 -28.68 -3.55
N GLU A 96 -6.62 -29.56 -4.44
CA GLU A 96 -6.14 -29.16 -5.76
C GLU A 96 -7.28 -28.58 -6.62
N GLY A 97 -7.03 -27.43 -7.25
CA GLY A 97 -8.02 -26.77 -8.11
C GLY A 97 -9.15 -26.05 -7.37
N GLN A 98 -9.10 -25.97 -6.04
CA GLN A 98 -10.04 -25.19 -5.26
C GLN A 98 -9.83 -23.68 -5.48
N GLU A 99 -10.92 -22.91 -5.55
CA GLU A 99 -10.84 -21.45 -5.65
C GLU A 99 -10.15 -20.86 -4.42
N THR A 100 -9.20 -19.96 -4.66
CA THR A 100 -8.43 -19.30 -3.61
C THR A 100 -8.59 -17.78 -3.70
N PRO A 101 -8.58 -17.08 -2.54
CA PRO A 101 -8.85 -15.64 -2.48
C PRO A 101 -7.72 -14.79 -3.05
N ASP A 102 -6.49 -15.29 -3.02
CA ASP A 102 -5.33 -14.64 -3.63
C ASP A 102 -4.18 -15.63 -3.91
N LYS A 103 -3.19 -15.15 -4.68
CA LYS A 103 -2.00 -15.92 -5.06
C LYS A 103 -1.15 -16.37 -3.86
N PHE A 104 -1.19 -15.66 -2.74
CA PHE A 104 -0.44 -16.05 -1.54
C PHE A 104 -1.09 -17.28 -0.89
N PHE A 105 -2.43 -17.29 -0.83
CA PHE A 105 -3.21 -18.43 -0.37
C PHE A 105 -3.06 -19.62 -1.32
N GLU A 106 -3.15 -19.40 -2.63
CA GLU A 106 -2.94 -20.43 -3.67
C GLU A 106 -1.61 -21.16 -3.50
N LYS A 107 -0.53 -20.39 -3.32
CA LYS A 107 0.81 -20.94 -3.12
C LYS A 107 0.92 -21.77 -1.85
N GLY A 108 0.30 -21.32 -0.75
CA GLY A 108 0.28 -22.08 0.50
C GLY A 108 -0.51 -23.40 0.37
N LEU A 109 -1.65 -23.35 -0.35
CA LEU A 109 -2.48 -24.52 -0.62
C LEU A 109 -1.74 -25.53 -1.49
N GLN A 110 -1.05 -25.06 -2.54
CA GLN A 110 -0.27 -25.92 -3.43
C GLN A 110 0.89 -26.61 -2.70
N MET A 111 1.60 -25.88 -1.83
CA MET A 111 2.65 -26.48 -0.99
C MET A 111 2.11 -27.56 -0.04
N LEU A 112 0.86 -27.44 0.43
CA LEU A 112 0.20 -28.47 1.24
C LEU A 112 -0.16 -29.71 0.40
N VAL A 113 -0.66 -29.51 -0.83
CA VAL A 113 -0.95 -30.60 -1.78
C VAL A 113 0.32 -31.36 -2.15
N ASP A 114 1.43 -30.63 -2.32
CA ASP A 114 2.77 -31.18 -2.62
C ASP A 114 3.40 -31.93 -1.42
N GLY A 115 2.74 -31.95 -0.26
CA GLY A 115 3.21 -32.68 0.93
C GLY A 115 4.35 -31.99 1.68
N ALA A 116 4.45 -30.66 1.62
CA ALA A 116 5.47 -29.94 2.37
C ALA A 116 5.28 -30.07 3.89
N ASP A 117 6.38 -30.24 4.62
CA ASP A 117 6.38 -30.22 6.09
C ASP A 117 5.86 -28.88 6.63
N GLU A 118 5.09 -28.92 7.71
CA GLU A 118 4.51 -27.74 8.36
C GLU A 118 5.58 -26.66 8.69
N ALA A 119 6.75 -27.10 9.15
CA ALA A 119 7.87 -26.20 9.47
C ALA A 119 8.39 -25.46 8.23
N LYS A 120 8.52 -26.16 7.09
CA LYS A 120 8.99 -25.57 5.82
C LYS A 120 7.94 -24.63 5.24
N LEU A 121 6.67 -25.05 5.23
CA LEU A 121 5.55 -24.23 4.79
C LEU A 121 5.51 -22.92 5.58
N THR A 122 5.52 -23.02 6.91
CA THR A 122 5.44 -21.86 7.79
C THR A 122 6.64 -20.93 7.61
N ALA A 123 7.85 -21.48 7.48
CA ALA A 123 9.05 -20.69 7.23
C ALA A 123 8.97 -19.93 5.90
N GLN A 124 8.56 -20.61 4.82
CA GLN A 124 8.46 -20.04 3.49
C GLN A 124 7.42 -18.92 3.41
N LEU A 125 6.22 -19.15 3.94
CA LEU A 125 5.14 -18.16 3.96
C LEU A 125 5.51 -16.95 4.83
N LYS A 126 6.15 -17.17 5.99
CA LYS A 126 6.66 -16.07 6.83
C LYS A 126 7.74 -15.26 6.13
N GLN A 127 8.65 -15.91 5.39
CA GLN A 127 9.67 -15.23 4.62
C GLN A 127 9.07 -14.37 3.50
N GLU A 128 8.04 -14.86 2.83
CA GLU A 128 7.32 -14.12 1.80
C GLU A 128 6.59 -12.89 2.38
N ILE A 129 5.93 -13.04 3.54
CA ILE A 129 5.34 -11.91 4.26
C ILE A 129 6.42 -10.90 4.64
N LYS A 130 7.59 -11.35 5.11
CA LYS A 130 8.71 -10.47 5.47
C LYS A 130 9.24 -9.70 4.26
N ALA A 131 9.42 -10.37 3.12
CA ALA A 131 9.85 -9.74 1.88
C ALA A 131 8.82 -8.72 1.38
N MET A 132 7.53 -9.05 1.47
CA MET A 132 6.44 -8.14 1.13
C MET A 132 6.45 -6.90 2.02
N LYS A 133 6.55 -7.06 3.35
CA LYS A 133 6.66 -5.95 4.30
C LYS A 133 7.86 -5.05 4.00
N SER A 134 9.05 -5.62 3.82
CA SER A 134 10.26 -4.87 3.50
C SER A 134 10.11 -4.03 2.21
N ARG A 135 9.47 -4.59 1.17
CA ARG A 135 9.13 -3.83 -0.05
C ARG A 135 8.16 -2.68 0.23
N HIS A 136 7.15 -2.90 1.07
CA HIS A 136 6.21 -1.82 1.43
C HIS A 136 6.88 -0.74 2.27
N GLU A 137 7.73 -1.11 3.23
CA GLU A 137 8.52 -0.19 4.05
C GLU A 137 9.44 0.68 3.20
N ALA A 138 10.13 0.10 2.20
CA ALA A 138 10.98 0.86 1.28
C ALA A 138 10.17 1.93 0.51
N ASN A 139 9.00 1.57 -0.02
CA ASN A 139 8.12 2.52 -0.70
C ASN A 139 7.54 3.58 0.25
N GLN A 140 7.17 3.19 1.47
CA GLN A 140 6.73 4.13 2.50
C GLN A 140 7.84 5.09 2.90
N GLY A 141 9.10 4.64 2.92
CA GLY A 141 10.27 5.49 3.16
C GLY A 141 10.37 6.64 2.17
N VAL A 142 10.15 6.37 0.87
CA VAL A 142 10.10 7.42 -0.17
C VAL A 142 8.95 8.41 0.09
N ILE A 143 7.76 7.91 0.46
CA ILE A 143 6.62 8.77 0.76
C ILE A 143 6.89 9.65 1.99
N LYS A 144 7.56 9.11 3.02
CA LYS A 144 7.99 9.90 4.18
C LYS A 144 8.99 10.98 3.79
N ALA A 145 9.94 10.67 2.91
CA ALA A 145 10.88 11.67 2.41
C ALA A 145 10.17 12.85 1.72
N TRP A 146 9.06 12.61 1.00
CA TRP A 146 8.23 13.71 0.48
C TRP A 146 7.64 14.59 1.58
N VAL A 147 7.15 13.99 2.66
CA VAL A 147 6.56 14.70 3.80
C VAL A 147 7.61 15.52 4.56
N ASP A 148 8.82 14.98 4.71
CA ASP A 148 9.89 15.61 5.48
C ASP A 148 10.61 16.72 4.69
N LEU A 149 10.82 16.51 3.38
CA LEU A 149 11.58 17.44 2.54
C LEU A 149 10.74 18.58 1.96
N ALA A 150 9.43 18.38 1.71
CA ALA A 150 8.59 19.42 1.13
C ALA A 150 8.50 20.71 1.98
N PRO A 151 8.29 20.64 3.31
CA PRO A 151 8.31 21.83 4.15
C PRO A 151 9.70 22.47 4.23
N ALA A 152 10.76 21.65 4.23
CA ALA A 152 12.14 22.15 4.30
C ALA A 152 12.55 22.96 3.07
N MET A 153 12.02 22.63 1.88
CA MET A 153 12.24 23.42 0.66
C MET A 153 11.46 24.74 0.64
N GLY A 154 10.44 24.89 1.49
CA GLY A 154 9.61 26.09 1.58
C GLY A 154 9.98 27.06 2.71
N MET A 155 10.93 26.71 3.58
CA MET A 155 11.51 27.58 4.61
C MET A 155 12.62 28.45 4.03
#